data_AF-A0A9E0YFI8-F1
#
_entry.id   AF-A0A9E0YFI8-F1
#
_cell.length_a   1.000
_cell.length_b   1.000
_cell.length_c   1.000
_cell.angle_alpha   90.00
_cell.angle_beta   90.00
_cell.angle_gamma   90.00
#
_symmetry.space_group_name_H-M   'P 1'
#
loop_
_entity.id
_entity.type
_entity.pdbx_description
1 polymer ?
#
loop_
_entity_poly.entity_id
_entity_poly.type
_entity_poly.pdbx_seq_one_letter_code
_entity_poly.pdbx_strand_id
1 'polypeptide(L)'
;MNPRFCSLFSVTLLAIAVSATAFAAPGRPAKAGADGSLQEIQVTLFGQPCTMSGPFPRASLALLHEISPEKLPPDQTVEQMKRVRAKTNELKGMPMPIEQYRDHLRKRLSAKIAFEEAVVPARKAKNARRALDTFLTNVKEHISTLQYPSFAETTKKSFEALGSAWTESFVGPLRERFENSIQPDTEEEFHKAIRTVKIQYVCAFDDSDHRSDDDGDE
;
A
#
# COMPACT_ATOMS: atom_id res chain seq x y z
N MET A 1 -5.17 66.18 41.77
CA MET A 1 -6.52 65.64 41.55
C MET A 1 -6.40 64.19 41.11
N ASN A 2 -6.67 63.26 42.03
CA ASN A 2 -7.11 61.89 41.72
C ASN A 2 -8.65 61.95 41.52
N PRO A 3 -9.36 60.99 40.88
CA PRO A 3 -9.05 59.55 40.94
C PRO A 3 -9.39 58.68 39.70
N ARG A 4 -8.94 57.41 39.78
CA ARG A 4 -9.62 56.16 39.38
C ARG A 4 -10.13 56.01 37.94
N PHE A 5 -9.62 54.98 37.24
CA PHE A 5 -10.49 53.98 36.63
C PHE A 5 -9.87 52.59 36.68
N CYS A 6 -10.43 51.77 37.57
CA CYS A 6 -10.40 50.31 37.49
C CYS A 6 -11.29 49.87 36.33
N SER A 7 -10.85 48.88 35.54
CA SER A 7 -11.74 48.00 34.78
C SER A 7 -11.07 46.63 34.74
N LEU A 8 -11.33 45.80 35.76
CA LEU A 8 -12.33 44.74 35.76
C LEU A 8 -12.15 43.73 34.62
N PHE A 9 -11.52 42.64 35.02
CA PHE A 9 -11.55 41.30 34.47
C PHE A 9 -12.88 40.95 33.78
N SER A 10 -12.79 40.41 32.57
CA SER A 10 -13.76 39.43 32.10
C SER A 10 -12.98 38.26 31.48
N VAL A 11 -12.57 37.33 32.34
CA VAL A 11 -12.09 36.01 31.91
C VAL A 11 -13.34 35.22 31.59
N THR A 12 -13.67 35.11 30.31
CA THR A 12 -14.74 34.24 29.84
C THR A 12 -14.27 32.80 30.00
N LEU A 13 -14.74 32.16 31.07
CA LEU A 13 -14.58 30.72 31.29
C LEU A 13 -15.42 30.00 30.23
N LEU A 14 -14.78 29.55 29.15
CA LEU A 14 -15.43 28.67 28.17
C LEU A 14 -15.53 27.28 28.80
N ALA A 15 -16.71 26.93 29.30
CA ALA A 15 -17.04 25.58 29.72
C ALA A 15 -17.03 24.68 28.48
N ILE A 16 -15.91 23.97 28.26
CA ILE A 16 -15.84 22.89 27.29
C ILE A 16 -16.64 21.73 27.89
N ALA A 17 -17.84 21.52 27.38
CA ALA A 17 -18.61 20.32 27.61
C ALA A 17 -17.82 19.13 27.04
N VAL A 18 -17.23 18.34 27.93
CA VAL A 18 -16.65 17.04 27.59
C VAL A 18 -17.81 16.13 27.22
N SER A 19 -18.12 16.05 25.93
CA SER A 19 -18.96 14.99 25.40
C SER A 19 -18.23 13.68 25.65
N ALA A 20 -18.74 12.89 26.60
CA ALA A 20 -18.34 11.52 26.81
C ALA A 20 -18.65 10.73 25.52
N THR A 21 -17.68 10.64 24.62
CA THR A 21 -17.69 9.65 23.55
C THR A 21 -17.58 8.30 24.24
N ALA A 22 -18.68 7.56 24.21
CA ALA A 22 -18.74 6.17 24.58
C ALA A 22 -17.54 5.44 23.96
N PHE A 23 -16.73 4.83 24.82
CA PHE A 23 -15.74 3.84 24.44
C PHE A 23 -16.43 2.81 23.55
N ALA A 24 -16.18 2.88 22.24
CA ALA A 24 -16.44 1.78 21.35
C ALA A 24 -15.60 0.61 21.87
N ALA A 25 -16.28 -0.42 22.36
CA ALA A 25 -15.66 -1.66 22.78
C ALA A 25 -14.70 -2.16 21.69
N PRO A 26 -13.54 -2.73 22.05
CA PRO A 26 -12.67 -3.37 21.07
C PRO A 26 -13.50 -4.39 20.28
N GLY A 27 -13.46 -4.24 18.96
CA GLY A 27 -14.15 -5.11 18.03
C GLY A 27 -13.91 -6.57 18.39
N ARG A 28 -15.01 -7.30 18.56
CA ARG A 28 -15.03 -8.75 18.74
C ARG A 28 -14.09 -9.36 17.68
N PRO A 29 -13.06 -10.16 18.06
CA PRO A 29 -12.25 -10.83 17.08
C PRO A 29 -13.17 -11.65 16.19
N ALA A 30 -12.94 -11.57 14.87
CA ALA A 30 -13.57 -12.48 13.94
C ALA A 30 -13.42 -13.89 14.50
N LYS A 31 -14.52 -14.66 14.55
CA LYS A 31 -14.49 -16.08 14.88
C LYS A 31 -13.51 -16.74 13.89
N ALA A 32 -12.25 -16.89 14.30
CA ALA A 32 -11.38 -17.91 13.75
C ALA A 32 -12.17 -19.22 13.84
N GLY A 33 -12.24 -19.98 12.75
CA GLY A 33 -13.04 -21.20 12.67
C GLY A 33 -12.83 -22.03 13.91
N ALA A 34 -13.90 -22.24 14.69
CA ALA A 34 -13.87 -22.83 16.02
C ALA A 34 -13.58 -24.35 16.01
N ASP A 35 -13.01 -24.87 14.92
CA ASP A 35 -12.89 -26.31 14.66
C ASP A 35 -11.42 -26.79 14.61
N GLY A 36 -10.45 -25.90 14.79
CA GLY A 36 -9.01 -26.24 14.80
C GLY A 36 -8.48 -26.81 13.46
N SER A 37 -9.33 -27.00 12.47
CA SER A 37 -8.98 -27.51 11.14
C SER A 37 -8.36 -26.38 10.31
N LEU A 38 -7.13 -26.61 9.86
CA LEU A 38 -6.49 -25.76 8.85
C LEU A 38 -7.34 -25.81 7.59
N GLN A 39 -7.67 -24.64 7.06
CA GLN A 39 -8.34 -24.53 5.77
C GLN A 39 -7.30 -24.47 4.68
N GLU A 40 -7.64 -25.02 3.53
CA GLU A 40 -6.76 -25.13 2.38
C GLU A 40 -7.43 -24.58 1.12
N ILE A 41 -6.64 -23.89 0.28
CA ILE A 41 -7.00 -23.50 -1.08
C ILE A 41 -5.87 -23.88 -2.05
N GLN A 42 -6.24 -24.15 -3.31
CA GLN A 42 -5.30 -24.32 -4.41
C GLN A 42 -5.03 -22.96 -5.05
N VAL A 43 -3.76 -22.65 -5.29
CA VAL A 43 -3.28 -21.40 -5.87
C VAL A 43 -2.19 -21.68 -6.90
N THR A 44 -1.84 -20.66 -7.70
CA THR A 44 -0.73 -20.73 -8.63
C THR A 44 0.30 -19.66 -8.26
N LEU A 45 1.51 -20.10 -7.94
CA LEU A 45 2.67 -19.24 -7.66
C LEU A 45 3.74 -19.54 -8.71
N PHE A 46 4.24 -18.50 -9.38
CA PHE A 46 5.30 -18.64 -10.41
C PHE A 46 5.01 -19.69 -11.50
N GLY A 47 3.73 -19.85 -11.87
CA GLY A 47 3.28 -20.84 -12.86
C GLY A 47 3.15 -22.27 -12.32
N GLN A 48 3.46 -22.51 -11.04
CA GLN A 48 3.39 -23.83 -10.42
C GLN A 48 2.14 -23.97 -9.54
N PRO A 49 1.51 -25.16 -9.50
CA PRO A 49 0.41 -25.43 -8.59
C PRO A 49 0.94 -25.50 -7.15
N CYS A 50 0.34 -24.71 -6.28
CA CYS A 50 0.67 -24.69 -4.86
C CYS A 50 -0.61 -24.72 -4.01
N THR A 51 -0.49 -25.31 -2.84
CA THR A 51 -1.48 -25.27 -1.77
C THR A 51 -1.16 -24.10 -0.83
N MET A 52 -2.17 -23.31 -0.47
CA MET A 52 -2.09 -22.34 0.64
C MET A 52 -2.99 -22.81 1.78
N SER A 53 -2.40 -22.99 2.97
CA SER A 53 -3.13 -23.46 4.16
C SER A 53 -2.96 -22.52 5.35
N GLY A 54 -3.97 -22.45 6.22
CA GLY A 54 -3.91 -21.60 7.41
C GLY A 54 -5.18 -21.63 8.28
N PRO A 55 -5.19 -20.87 9.40
CA PRO A 55 -6.29 -20.86 10.36
C PRO A 55 -7.47 -19.97 9.95
N PHE A 56 -7.51 -19.52 8.70
CA PHE A 56 -8.50 -18.57 8.20
C PHE A 56 -9.48 -19.24 7.24
N PRO A 57 -10.71 -18.71 7.09
CA PRO A 57 -11.63 -19.21 6.07
C PRO A 57 -11.02 -19.17 4.67
N ARG A 58 -11.40 -20.12 3.81
CA ARG A 58 -10.95 -20.20 2.40
C ARG A 58 -11.08 -18.87 1.65
N ALA A 59 -12.18 -18.14 1.87
CA ALA A 59 -12.39 -16.82 1.25
C ALA A 59 -11.33 -15.79 1.66
N SER A 60 -10.92 -15.78 2.94
CA SER A 60 -9.86 -14.90 3.45
C SER A 60 -8.48 -15.29 2.93
N LEU A 61 -8.19 -16.60 2.83
CA LEU A 61 -6.96 -17.09 2.22
C LEU A 61 -6.88 -16.71 0.74
N ALA A 62 -7.99 -16.83 0.01
CA ALA A 62 -8.06 -16.45 -1.40
C ALA A 62 -7.81 -14.94 -1.57
N LEU A 63 -8.50 -14.09 -0.80
CA LEU A 63 -8.28 -12.64 -0.82
C LEU A 63 -6.84 -12.27 -0.46
N LEU A 64 -6.25 -12.94 0.54
CA LEU A 64 -4.86 -12.69 0.95
C LEU A 64 -3.86 -13.07 -0.15
N HIS A 65 -4.10 -14.17 -0.86
CA HIS A 65 -3.31 -14.55 -2.02
C HIS A 65 -3.45 -13.54 -3.17
N GLU A 66 -4.65 -13.02 -3.41
CA GLU A 66 -4.88 -12.05 -4.49
C GLU A 66 -4.22 -10.69 -4.28
N ILE A 67 -3.92 -10.33 -3.02
CA ILE A 67 -3.18 -9.10 -2.70
C ILE A 67 -1.69 -9.36 -2.47
N SER A 68 -1.22 -10.60 -2.63
CA SER A 68 0.17 -10.96 -2.34
C SER A 68 1.15 -10.28 -3.31
N PRO A 69 2.42 -10.07 -2.90
CA PRO A 69 3.44 -9.46 -3.75
C PRO A 69 3.58 -10.16 -5.12
N GLU A 70 3.42 -11.49 -5.16
CA GLU A 70 3.51 -12.27 -6.40
C GLU A 70 2.39 -11.95 -7.40
N LYS A 71 1.24 -11.44 -6.94
CA LYS A 71 0.15 -10.95 -7.80
C LYS A 71 0.29 -9.47 -8.16
N LEU A 72 1.32 -8.82 -7.66
CA LEU A 72 1.56 -7.38 -7.80
C LEU A 72 2.87 -7.13 -8.57
N PRO A 73 2.88 -7.32 -9.90
CA PRO A 73 4.08 -7.03 -10.69
C PRO A 73 4.46 -5.54 -10.58
N PRO A 74 5.73 -5.16 -10.83
CA PRO A 74 6.17 -3.77 -10.73
C PRO A 74 5.42 -2.84 -11.70
N ASP A 75 5.09 -3.32 -12.91
CA ASP A 75 4.47 -2.54 -13.98
C ASP A 75 2.93 -2.64 -14.02
N GLN A 76 2.28 -2.45 -12.87
CA GLN A 76 0.81 -2.48 -12.79
C GLN A 76 0.14 -1.29 -13.46
N THR A 77 -0.94 -1.56 -14.19
CA THR A 77 -1.88 -0.53 -14.64
C THR A 77 -2.62 0.11 -13.47
N VAL A 78 -3.12 1.33 -13.66
CA VAL A 78 -3.94 2.04 -12.65
C VAL A 78 -5.18 1.25 -12.28
N GLU A 79 -5.80 0.57 -13.25
CA GLU A 79 -6.98 -0.26 -13.05
C GLU A 79 -6.66 -1.52 -12.24
N GLN A 80 -5.49 -2.12 -12.42
CA GLN A 80 -5.03 -3.24 -11.58
C GLN A 80 -4.78 -2.76 -10.15
N MET A 81 -4.05 -1.66 -9.96
CA MET A 81 -3.79 -1.10 -8.62
C MET A 81 -5.09 -0.76 -7.89
N LYS A 82 -6.07 -0.17 -8.58
CA LYS A 82 -7.39 0.12 -8.01
C LYS A 82 -8.14 -1.16 -7.62
N ARG A 83 -8.10 -2.20 -8.46
CA ARG A 83 -8.72 -3.51 -8.16
C ARG A 83 -8.09 -4.16 -6.93
N VAL A 84 -6.76 -4.19 -6.84
CA VAL A 84 -6.06 -4.74 -5.67
C VAL A 84 -6.40 -3.93 -4.42
N ARG A 85 -6.37 -2.60 -4.52
CA ARG A 85 -6.76 -1.72 -3.41
C ARG A 85 -8.20 -1.99 -2.93
N ALA A 86 -9.14 -2.26 -3.84
CA ALA A 86 -10.50 -2.65 -3.45
C ALA A 86 -10.51 -3.96 -2.65
N LYS A 87 -9.78 -4.99 -3.11
CA LYS A 87 -9.63 -6.28 -2.41
C LYS A 87 -9.02 -6.11 -1.02
N THR A 88 -8.08 -5.19 -0.83
CA THR A 88 -7.56 -4.90 0.52
C THR A 88 -8.66 -4.45 1.48
N ASN A 89 -9.72 -3.77 1.04
CA ASN A 89 -10.83 -3.36 1.91
C ASN A 89 -11.81 -4.50 2.23
N GLU A 90 -11.83 -5.55 1.42
CA GLU A 90 -12.67 -6.75 1.62
C GLU A 90 -12.08 -7.67 2.70
N LEU A 91 -10.76 -7.66 2.84
CA LEU A 91 -10.04 -8.43 3.85
C LEU A 91 -10.23 -7.80 5.25
N LYS A 92 -11.23 -8.26 6.00
CA LYS A 92 -11.61 -7.74 7.33
C LYS A 92 -11.41 -8.78 8.44
N GLY A 93 -11.22 -8.30 9.67
CA GLY A 93 -11.13 -9.17 10.86
C GLY A 93 -9.89 -10.04 10.90
N MET A 94 -8.80 -9.60 10.26
CA MET A 94 -7.53 -10.32 10.26
C MET A 94 -6.71 -9.99 11.51
N PRO A 95 -5.75 -10.83 11.91
CA PRO A 95 -4.82 -10.50 12.98
C PRO A 95 -3.94 -9.32 12.61
N MET A 96 -3.48 -8.61 13.65
CA MET A 96 -2.72 -7.37 13.55
C MET A 96 -1.58 -7.39 12.52
N PRO A 97 -0.72 -8.44 12.42
CA PRO A 97 0.35 -8.45 11.41
C PRO A 97 -0.16 -8.36 9.95
N ILE A 98 -1.31 -8.99 9.66
CA ILE A 98 -1.92 -8.94 8.32
C ILE A 98 -2.63 -7.59 8.11
N GLU A 99 -3.20 -7.01 9.16
CA GLU A 99 -3.80 -5.67 9.08
C GLU A 99 -2.77 -4.58 8.82
N GLN A 100 -1.59 -4.66 9.44
CA GLN A 100 -0.46 -3.76 9.18
C GLN A 100 -0.03 -3.82 7.72
N TYR A 101 0.24 -5.03 7.24
CA TYR A 101 0.56 -5.28 5.84
C TYR A 101 -0.50 -4.68 4.88
N ARG A 102 -1.78 -4.96 5.14
CA ARG A 102 -2.90 -4.44 4.36
C ARG A 102 -2.91 -2.91 4.33
N ASP A 103 -2.68 -2.27 5.46
CA ASP A 103 -2.66 -0.81 5.56
C ASP A 103 -1.46 -0.18 4.85
N HIS A 104 -0.29 -0.78 4.93
CA HIS A 104 0.90 -0.34 4.20
C HIS A 104 0.73 -0.52 2.69
N LEU A 105 0.26 -1.68 2.25
CA LEU A 105 -0.02 -1.95 0.84
C LEU A 105 -1.05 -0.95 0.30
N ARG A 106 -2.12 -0.69 1.04
CA ARG A 106 -3.17 0.27 0.65
C ARG A 106 -2.62 1.70 0.51
N LYS A 107 -1.75 2.14 1.44
CA LYS A 107 -1.09 3.46 1.35
C LYS A 107 -0.18 3.55 0.13
N ARG A 108 0.64 2.52 -0.12
CA ARG A 108 1.54 2.44 -1.27
C ARG A 108 0.78 2.44 -2.60
N LEU A 109 -0.26 1.61 -2.73
CA LEU A 109 -1.14 1.60 -3.92
C LEU A 109 -1.82 2.95 -4.14
N SER A 110 -2.30 3.59 -3.08
CA SER A 110 -2.93 4.92 -3.20
C SER A 110 -1.94 5.96 -3.75
N ALA A 111 -0.70 5.93 -3.27
CA ALA A 111 0.37 6.81 -3.73
C ALA A 111 0.72 6.57 -5.21
N LYS A 112 0.88 5.29 -5.61
CA LYS A 112 1.17 4.92 -7.01
C LYS A 112 0.04 5.33 -7.95
N ILE A 113 -1.22 5.12 -7.56
CA ILE A 113 -2.39 5.57 -8.33
C ILE A 113 -2.37 7.09 -8.50
N ALA A 114 -2.17 7.85 -7.41
CA ALA A 114 -2.14 9.30 -7.46
C ALA A 114 -1.02 9.83 -8.39
N PHE A 115 0.15 9.18 -8.38
CA PHE A 115 1.25 9.50 -9.29
C PHE A 115 0.83 9.33 -10.75
N GLU A 116 0.35 8.15 -11.13
CA GLU A 116 0.00 7.86 -12.53
C GLU A 116 -1.13 8.75 -13.03
N GLU A 117 -2.17 8.95 -12.20
CA GLU A 117 -3.28 9.83 -12.53
C GLU A 117 -2.86 11.29 -12.66
N ALA A 118 -1.81 11.73 -11.95
CA ALA A 118 -1.28 13.08 -12.07
C ALA A 118 -0.35 13.27 -13.28
N VAL A 119 0.40 12.23 -13.69
CA VAL A 119 1.31 12.29 -14.85
C VAL A 119 0.55 12.43 -16.17
N VAL A 120 -0.55 11.67 -16.35
CA VAL A 120 -1.33 11.68 -17.60
C VAL A 120 -1.81 13.07 -18.03
N PRO A 121 -2.49 13.87 -17.19
CA PRO A 121 -2.90 15.23 -17.56
C PRO A 121 -1.70 16.18 -17.64
N ALA A 122 -0.64 15.96 -16.86
CA ALA A 122 0.54 16.80 -16.87
C ALA A 122 1.29 16.74 -18.22
N ARG A 123 1.38 15.54 -18.81
CA ARG A 123 1.91 15.33 -20.19
C ARG A 123 1.14 16.07 -21.27
N LYS A 124 -0.16 16.29 -21.06
CA LYS A 124 -1.06 16.92 -22.03
C LYS A 124 -1.22 18.42 -21.80
N ALA A 125 -0.62 18.96 -20.73
CA ALA A 125 -0.83 20.34 -20.33
C ALA A 125 -0.06 21.31 -21.23
N LYS A 126 -0.73 22.39 -21.65
CA LYS A 126 -0.10 23.46 -22.44
C LYS A 126 0.96 24.24 -21.65
N ASN A 127 0.77 24.35 -20.34
CA ASN A 127 1.71 25.02 -19.44
C ASN A 127 2.39 23.97 -18.56
N ALA A 128 3.57 23.55 -18.98
CA ALA A 128 4.30 22.45 -18.36
C ALA A 128 4.72 22.76 -16.92
N ARG A 129 5.05 24.02 -16.61
CA ARG A 129 5.41 24.47 -15.25
C ARG A 129 4.23 24.42 -14.29
N ARG A 130 3.08 24.95 -14.71
CA ARG A 130 1.83 24.86 -13.92
C ARG A 130 1.41 23.41 -13.71
N ALA A 131 1.62 22.56 -14.70
CA ALA A 131 1.37 21.12 -14.59
C ALA A 131 2.27 20.46 -13.54
N LEU A 132 3.55 20.86 -13.45
CA LEU A 132 4.45 20.40 -12.40
C LEU A 132 3.98 20.80 -11.00
N ASP A 133 3.60 22.05 -10.78
CA ASP A 133 3.09 22.47 -9.46
C ASP A 133 1.79 21.75 -9.09
N THR A 134 0.93 21.47 -10.08
CA THR A 134 -0.29 20.65 -9.89
C THR A 134 0.07 19.22 -9.51
N PHE A 135 1.00 18.60 -10.24
CA PHE A 135 1.51 17.26 -9.94
C PHE A 135 2.05 17.17 -8.51
N LEU A 136 2.92 18.10 -8.11
CA LEU A 136 3.52 18.14 -6.78
C LEU A 136 2.46 18.28 -5.68
N THR A 137 1.42 19.07 -5.94
CA THR A 137 0.28 19.22 -5.01
C THR A 137 -0.46 17.90 -4.84
N ASN A 138 -0.73 17.18 -5.93
CA ASN A 138 -1.47 15.91 -5.89
C ASN A 138 -0.71 14.81 -5.15
N VAL A 139 0.62 14.76 -5.27
CA VAL A 139 1.43 13.69 -4.65
C VAL A 139 1.89 14.02 -3.23
N LYS A 140 1.70 15.27 -2.77
CA LYS A 140 2.21 15.76 -1.48
C LYS A 140 1.76 14.94 -0.29
N GLU A 141 0.48 14.55 -0.25
CA GLU A 141 -0.10 13.80 0.88
C GLU A 141 0.43 12.36 0.99
N HIS A 142 1.11 11.87 -0.05
CA HIS A 142 1.62 10.52 -0.11
C HIS A 142 3.10 10.38 0.27
N ILE A 143 3.82 11.50 0.34
CA ILE A 143 5.23 11.56 0.72
C ILE A 143 5.30 12.05 2.17
N SER A 144 6.26 11.53 2.95
CA SER A 144 6.43 12.00 4.32
C SER A 144 6.72 13.52 4.35
N THR A 145 6.21 14.21 5.36
CA THR A 145 6.41 15.66 5.52
C THR A 145 7.89 16.05 5.59
N LEU A 146 8.74 15.14 6.07
CA LEU A 146 10.19 15.31 6.15
C LEU A 146 10.88 15.16 4.78
N GLN A 147 10.40 14.26 3.92
CA GLN A 147 11.01 14.00 2.61
C GLN A 147 10.47 14.90 1.49
N TYR A 148 9.22 15.38 1.63
CA TYR A 148 8.55 16.14 0.57
C TYR A 148 9.33 17.39 0.10
N PRO A 149 9.92 18.22 0.98
CA PRO A 149 10.67 19.40 0.53
C PRO A 149 11.83 19.04 -0.42
N SER A 150 12.63 18.03 -0.05
CA SER A 150 13.74 17.54 -0.87
C SER A 150 13.27 16.92 -2.18
N PHE A 151 12.19 16.11 -2.13
CA PHE A 151 11.57 15.54 -3.32
C PHE A 151 11.10 16.62 -4.29
N ALA A 152 10.38 17.64 -3.80
CA ALA A 152 9.82 18.71 -4.61
C ALA A 152 10.92 19.58 -5.24
N GLU A 153 11.93 19.96 -4.47
CA GLU A 153 13.07 20.76 -4.95
C GLU A 153 13.85 20.01 -6.03
N THR A 154 14.21 18.75 -5.78
CA THR A 154 14.95 17.93 -6.74
C THR A 154 14.14 17.71 -8.01
N THR A 155 12.82 17.52 -7.88
CA THR A 155 11.93 17.35 -9.03
C THR A 155 11.87 18.62 -9.89
N LYS A 156 11.75 19.80 -9.27
CA LYS A 156 11.79 21.09 -9.99
C LYS A 156 13.11 21.30 -10.71
N LYS A 157 14.24 21.06 -10.04
CA LYS A 157 15.57 21.17 -10.65
C LYS A 157 15.74 20.22 -11.84
N SER A 158 15.37 18.94 -11.69
CA SER A 158 15.44 17.97 -12.78
C SER A 158 14.54 18.35 -13.95
N PHE A 159 13.35 18.89 -13.67
CA PHE A 159 12.42 19.34 -14.71
C PHE A 159 12.96 20.51 -15.52
N GLU A 160 13.52 21.52 -14.84
CA GLU A 160 14.15 22.68 -15.48
C GLU A 160 15.37 22.26 -16.30
N ALA A 161 16.21 21.35 -15.79
CA ALA A 161 17.38 20.83 -16.49
C ALA A 161 17.05 20.07 -17.78
N LEU A 162 15.87 19.44 -17.86
CA LEU A 162 15.38 18.72 -19.04
C LEU A 162 14.52 19.59 -19.96
N GLY A 163 14.61 20.92 -19.84
CA GLY A 163 13.89 21.85 -20.72
C GLY A 163 12.40 21.98 -20.40
N SER A 164 11.98 21.63 -19.18
CA SER A 164 10.59 21.77 -18.71
C SER A 164 9.56 20.98 -19.54
N ALA A 165 9.94 19.78 -19.99
CA ALA A 165 9.07 18.90 -20.78
C ALA A 165 8.75 17.60 -20.02
N TRP A 166 7.52 17.10 -20.21
CA TRP A 166 7.05 15.84 -19.63
C TRP A 166 7.40 14.63 -20.50
N THR A 167 8.68 14.47 -20.80
CA THR A 167 9.23 13.35 -21.59
C THR A 167 9.42 12.10 -20.72
N GLU A 168 9.60 10.94 -21.36
CA GLU A 168 9.97 9.70 -20.64
C GLU A 168 11.30 9.85 -19.88
N SER A 169 12.25 10.63 -20.43
CA SER A 169 13.52 10.93 -19.76
C SER A 169 13.36 11.72 -18.46
N PHE A 170 12.25 12.43 -18.27
CA PHE A 170 11.90 13.05 -16.99
C PHE A 170 11.03 12.13 -16.13
N VAL A 171 10.01 11.50 -16.71
CA VAL A 171 9.00 10.73 -15.97
C VAL A 171 9.57 9.44 -15.39
N GLY A 172 10.46 8.73 -16.09
CA GLY A 172 11.10 7.51 -15.58
C GLY A 172 11.87 7.76 -14.27
N PRO A 173 12.87 8.66 -14.26
CA PRO A 173 13.60 9.00 -13.03
C PRO A 173 12.72 9.62 -11.94
N LEU A 174 11.69 10.39 -12.32
CA LEU A 174 10.72 10.93 -11.38
C LEU A 174 9.92 9.81 -10.68
N ARG A 175 9.51 8.79 -11.42
CA ARG A 175 8.82 7.61 -10.88
C ARG A 175 9.69 6.88 -9.87
N GLU A 176 10.92 6.56 -10.23
CA GLU A 176 11.86 5.88 -9.33
C GLU A 176 12.08 6.68 -8.03
N ARG A 177 12.31 8.00 -8.15
CA ARG A 177 12.46 8.88 -6.99
C ARG A 177 11.20 8.92 -6.13
N PHE A 178 10.03 8.94 -6.75
CA PHE A 178 8.75 8.92 -6.05
C PHE A 178 8.57 7.61 -5.29
N GLU A 179 8.87 6.47 -5.92
CA GLU A 179 8.80 5.15 -5.27
C GLU A 179 9.72 5.03 -4.05
N ASN A 180 10.89 5.68 -4.09
CA ASN A 180 11.82 5.78 -2.97
C ASN A 180 11.38 6.77 -1.85
N SER A 181 10.38 7.61 -2.13
CA SER A 181 9.88 8.64 -1.21
C SER A 181 8.55 8.28 -0.53
N ILE A 182 7.92 7.19 -0.96
CA ILE A 182 6.68 6.66 -0.37
C ILE A 182 6.97 5.46 0.53
N GLN A 183 5.92 4.82 1.06
CA GLN A 183 6.08 3.61 1.85
C GLN A 183 6.90 2.54 1.10
N PRO A 184 7.83 1.84 1.77
CA PRO A 184 8.67 0.83 1.14
C PRO A 184 7.84 -0.32 0.59
N ASP A 185 8.49 -1.20 -0.17
CA ASP A 185 7.84 -2.40 -0.64
C ASP A 185 7.36 -3.28 0.52
N THR A 186 6.20 -3.91 0.35
CA THR A 186 5.51 -4.66 1.40
C THR A 186 5.75 -6.16 1.30
N GLU A 187 6.65 -6.61 0.42
CA GLU A 187 7.00 -8.01 0.24
C GLU A 187 7.50 -8.68 1.54
N GLU A 188 8.54 -8.13 2.15
CA GLU A 188 9.10 -8.70 3.38
C GLU A 188 8.07 -8.70 4.52
N GLU A 189 7.26 -7.63 4.60
CA GLU A 189 6.19 -7.50 5.58
C GLU A 189 5.10 -8.56 5.37
N PHE A 190 4.73 -8.82 4.11
CA PHE A 190 3.79 -9.89 3.77
C PHE A 190 4.30 -11.24 4.25
N HIS A 191 5.51 -11.63 3.84
CA HIS A 191 6.08 -12.93 4.22
C HIS A 191 6.26 -13.07 5.73
N LYS A 192 6.62 -11.98 6.42
CA LYS A 192 6.66 -11.94 7.88
C LYS A 192 5.28 -12.16 8.48
N ALA A 193 4.26 -11.42 7.99
CA ALA A 193 2.91 -11.49 8.51
C ALA A 193 2.30 -12.89 8.36
N ILE A 194 2.39 -13.50 7.17
CA ILE A 194 1.85 -14.85 6.91
C ILE A 194 2.53 -15.90 7.79
N ARG A 195 3.84 -15.81 8.01
CA ARG A 195 4.57 -16.71 8.92
C ARG A 195 4.10 -16.55 10.36
N THR A 196 3.94 -15.31 10.84
CA THR A 196 3.45 -15.03 12.20
C THR A 196 2.07 -15.62 12.44
N VAL A 197 1.18 -15.61 11.44
CA VAL A 197 -0.17 -16.17 11.56
C VAL A 197 -0.29 -17.62 11.10
N LYS A 198 0.83 -18.32 10.92
CA LYS A 198 0.91 -19.75 10.55
C LYS A 198 0.19 -20.09 9.24
N ILE A 199 0.27 -19.21 8.26
CA ILE A 199 -0.10 -19.51 6.87
C ILE A 199 1.11 -20.10 6.16
N GLN A 200 0.91 -21.15 5.38
CA GLN A 200 1.96 -21.87 4.67
C GLN A 200 1.60 -22.03 3.19
N TYR A 201 2.61 -21.94 2.33
CA TYR A 201 2.53 -22.33 0.92
C TYR A 201 3.32 -23.61 0.72
N VAL A 202 2.73 -24.58 0.02
CA VAL A 202 3.37 -25.84 -0.35
C VAL A 202 3.20 -26.00 -1.86
N CYS A 203 4.29 -25.96 -2.62
CA CYS A 203 4.25 -26.13 -4.07
C CYS A 203 4.61 -27.57 -4.43
N ALA A 204 3.86 -28.16 -5.35
CA ALA A 204 4.20 -29.44 -5.94
C ALA A 204 5.08 -29.16 -7.16
N PHE A 205 6.34 -29.59 -7.10
CA PHE A 205 7.21 -29.66 -8.27
C PHE A 205 7.20 -31.10 -8.73
N ASP A 206 6.80 -31.32 -9.99
CA ASP A 206 6.81 -32.65 -10.58
C ASP A 206 8.27 -32.96 -10.96
N ASP A 207 8.95 -33.80 -10.16
CA ASP A 207 10.35 -34.22 -10.41
C ASP A 207 10.45 -35.25 -11.57
N SER A 208 9.44 -35.34 -12.43
CA SER A 208 9.27 -36.45 -13.38
C SER A 208 10.09 -36.35 -14.68
N ASP A 209 10.88 -35.28 -14.89
CA ASP A 209 11.72 -35.11 -16.09
C ASP A 209 13.16 -35.69 -15.97
N HIS A 210 13.45 -36.52 -14.96
CA HIS A 210 14.78 -37.15 -14.77
C HIS A 210 14.78 -38.68 -14.74
N ARG A 211 13.76 -39.33 -15.32
CA ARG A 211 13.95 -40.69 -15.81
C ARG A 211 14.57 -40.62 -17.20
N SER A 212 15.88 -40.42 -17.24
CA SER A 212 16.68 -40.84 -18.38
C SER A 212 16.42 -42.33 -18.56
N ASP A 213 15.71 -42.66 -19.64
CA ASP A 213 15.68 -43.98 -20.24
C ASP A 213 17.14 -44.35 -20.59
N ASP A 214 17.87 -44.88 -19.62
CA ASP A 214 19.13 -45.61 -19.82
C ASP A 214 18.83 -47.09 -19.57
N ASP A 215 17.88 -47.60 -20.34
CA ASP A 215 17.66 -49.04 -20.53
C ASP A 215 18.29 -49.43 -21.87
N GLY A 216 19.50 -49.98 -21.81
CA GLY A 216 19.93 -51.08 -22.67
C GLY A 216 20.65 -50.72 -23.97
N ASP A 217 21.95 -51.01 -24.02
CA ASP A 217 22.44 -52.18 -24.77
C ASP A 217 23.98 -52.31 -24.62
N GLU A 218 24.44 -53.22 -23.75
CA GLU A 218 25.52 -54.23 -23.97
C GLU A 218 25.90 -54.99 -22.69
#